data_AF-A0A7W8P5W2-F1
#
_entry.id   AF-A0A7W8P5W2-F1
#
_cell.length_a   1.000
_cell.length_b   1.000
_cell.length_c   1.000
_cell.angle_alpha   90.00
_cell.angle_beta   90.00
_cell.angle_gamma   90.00
#
_symmetry.space_group_name_H-M   'P 1'
#
loop_
_entity.id
_entity.type
_entity.pdbx_description
1 polymer ?
#
loop_
_entity_poly.entity_id
_entity_poly.type
_entity_poly.pdbx_seq_one_letter_code
_entity_poly.pdbx_strand_id
1 'polypeptide(L)' 'MNLFMHYAFDVWIQRHFPQCPFARYADDAVVHCRSREQAQEVMHAIASRLAECGLTMHPEKSKIVYCKDRSRTQTYLS' A
#
# COMPACT_ATOMS: atom_id res chain seq x y z
N MET A 1 -11.69 13.14 10.25
CA MET A 1 -10.55 12.27 10.60
C MET A 1 -11.09 10.89 10.95
N ASN A 2 -10.77 9.85 10.19
CA ASN A 2 -11.14 8.47 10.54
C ASN A 2 -10.12 7.94 11.57
N LEU A 3 -10.46 7.99 12.86
CA LEU A 3 -9.57 7.60 13.97
C LEU A 3 -9.19 6.12 13.91
N PHE A 4 -10.10 5.29 13.39
CA PHE A 4 -9.88 3.86 13.24
C PHE A 4 -8.76 3.58 12.24
N MET A 5 -8.85 4.14 11.03
CA MET A 5 -7.82 3.97 10.00
C MET A 5 -6.47 4.59 10.41
N HIS A 6 -6.48 5.62 11.26
CA HIS A 6 -5.25 6.15 11.80
C HIS A 6 -4.45 5.10 12.60
N TYR A 7 -5.11 4.31 13.45
CA TYR A 7 -4.43 3.28 14.23
C TYR A 7 -4.29 1.93 13.52
N ALA A 8 -5.32 1.54 12.77
CA ALA A 8 -5.34 0.29 12.03
C ALA A 8 -4.31 0.29 10.89
N PHE A 9 -4.12 1.45 10.24
CA PHE A 9 -3.27 1.59 9.06
C PHE A 9 -2.11 2.58 9.28
N ASP A 10 -2.34 3.88 9.52
CA ASP A 10 -1.28 4.91 9.45
C ASP A 10 -0.12 4.64 10.42
N VAL A 11 -0.43 4.43 11.70
CA VAL A 11 0.58 4.17 12.72
C VAL A 11 1.26 2.82 12.47
N TRP A 12 0.52 1.84 11.96
CA TRP A 12 1.04 0.50 11.73
C TRP A 12 2.00 0.46 10.54
N ILE A 13 1.66 1.06 9.40
CA ILE A 13 2.47 1.08 8.18
C ILE A 13 3.77 1.88 8.41
N GLN A 14 3.71 2.98 9.17
CA GLN A 14 4.90 3.76 9.54
C GLN A 14 5.89 2.97 10.40
N ARG A 15 5.40 2.04 11.23
CA ARG A 15 6.25 1.19 12.09
C ARG A 15 6.85 0.00 11.36
N HIS A 16 6.07 -0.67 10.52
CA HIS A 16 6.49 -1.91 9.84
C HIS A 16 7.21 -1.65 8.52
N PHE A 17 6.81 -0.59 7.81
CA PHE A 17 7.35 -0.22 6.50
C PHE A 17 7.74 1.26 6.44
N PRO A 18 8.68 1.73 7.30
CA PRO A 18 9.10 3.14 7.34
C PRO A 18 9.71 3.63 6.01
N GLN A 19 10.16 2.69 5.17
CA GLN A 19 10.76 2.95 3.87
C GLN A 19 9.73 3.15 2.75
N CYS A 20 8.43 2.97 3.03
CA CYS A 20 7.33 3.02 2.07
C CYS A 20 6.45 4.25 2.32
N PRO A 21 6.69 5.37 1.62
CA PRO A 21 5.82 6.53 1.68
C PRO A 21 4.39 6.16 1.25
N PHE A 22 3.38 6.69 1.92
CA PHE A 22 1.99 6.45 1.56
C PHE A 22 1.18 7.73 1.60
N ALA A 23 0.09 7.73 0.84
CA ALA A 23 -0.96 8.74 0.88
C ALA A 23 -2.28 8.04 1.21
N ARG A 24 -3.10 8.65 2.06
CA ARG A 24 -4.43 8.13 2.41
C ARG A 24 -5.49 9.22 2.28
N TYR A 25 -6.62 8.87 1.69
CA TYR A 25 -7.81 9.71 1.63
C TYR A 25 -9.02 8.89 2.08
N ALA A 26 -9.63 9.28 3.20
CA ALA A 26 -10.67 8.49 3.87
C ALA A 26 -10.23 7.03 4.08
N ASP A 27 -10.85 6.09 3.36
CA ASP A 27 -10.60 4.65 3.44
C ASP A 27 -9.68 4.13 2.33
N ASP A 28 -9.35 4.97 1.34
CA ASP A 28 -8.45 4.63 0.24
C ASP A 28 -7.00 5.02 0.57
N ALA A 29 -6.06 4.10 0.39
CA ALA A 29 -4.63 4.33 0.61
C ALA A 29 -3.80 3.87 -0.59
N VAL A 30 -2.75 4.64 -0.90
CA VAL A 30 -1.74 4.34 -1.92
C VAL A 30 -0.39 4.28 -1.23
N VAL A 31 0.31 3.14 -1.35
CA VAL A 31 1.63 2.92 -0.77
C VAL A 31 2.68 2.80 -1.87
N HIS A 32 3.74 3.60 -1.78
CA HIS A 32 4.85 3.58 -2.72
C HIS A 32 5.88 2.55 -2.30
N CYS A 33 6.18 1.62 -3.21
CA CYS A 33 7.18 0.58 -3.02
C CYS A 33 8.25 0.68 -4.12
N ARG A 34 9.48 0.27 -3.80
CA ARG A 34 10.63 0.35 -4.72
C ARG A 34 10.71 -0.81 -5.70
N SER A 35 10.14 -1.96 -5.34
CA SER A 35 10.11 -3.15 -6.18
C SER A 35 8.71 -3.79 -6.16
N ARG A 36 8.44 -4.64 -7.15
CA ARG A 36 7.20 -5.42 -7.21
C ARG A 36 7.10 -6.40 -6.03
N GLU A 37 8.21 -7.04 -5.67
CA GLU A 37 8.29 -7.96 -4.54
C GLU A 37 7.93 -7.26 -3.22
N GLN A 38 8.52 -6.08 -2.98
CA GLN A 38 8.16 -5.25 -1.82
C GLN A 38 6.68 -4.85 -1.85
N ALA A 39 6.15 -4.48 -3.03
CA ALA A 39 4.73 -4.14 -3.15
C ALA A 39 3.81 -5.33 -2.81
N GLN A 40 4.18 -6.54 -3.21
CA GLN A 40 3.45 -7.76 -2.88
C GLN A 40 3.50 -8.06 -1.38
N GLU A 41 4.68 -7.98 -0.77
CA GLU A 41 4.86 -8.17 0.67
C GLU A 41 4.03 -7.18 1.48
N VAL A 42 4.14 -5.89 1.16
CA VAL A 42 3.39 -4.81 1.81
C VAL A 42 1.88 -5.02 1.65
N MET A 43 1.42 -5.36 0.44
CA MET A 43 0.00 -5.59 0.17
C MET A 43 -0.56 -6.78 0.97
N HIS A 44 0.18 -7.88 1.08
CA HIS A 44 -0.22 -9.01 1.90
C HIS A 44 -0.25 -8.65 3.40
N ALA A 45 0.78 -7.95 3.88
CA ALA A 45 0.85 -7.55 5.28
C ALA A 45 -0.30 -6.58 5.66
N ILE A 46 -0.63 -5.62 4.79
CA ILE A 46 -1.78 -4.74 4.97
C ILE A 46 -3.08 -5.54 5.00
N ALA A 47 -3.27 -6.50 4.09
CA ALA A 47 -4.48 -7.33 4.05
C ALA A 47 -4.68 -8.10 5.37
N SER A 48 -3.62 -8.74 5.88
CA SER A 48 -3.63 -9.45 7.15
C SER A 48 -3.93 -8.50 8.31
N ARG A 49 -3.29 -7.32 8.34
CA ARG A 49 -3.53 -6.33 9.39
C ARG A 49 -4.97 -5.84 9.42
N LEU A 50 -5.54 -5.55 8.25
CA LEU A 50 -6.93 -5.11 8.15
C LEU A 50 -7.87 -6.23 8.64
N ALA A 51 -7.60 -7.48 8.30
CA ALA A 51 -8.40 -8.63 8.76
C ALA A 51 -8.38 -8.78 10.29
N GLU A 52 -7.22 -8.60 10.94
CA GLU A 52 -7.12 -8.57 12.41
C GLU A 52 -7.97 -7.45 13.05
N CYS A 53 -8.12 -6.33 12.34
CA CYS A 53 -8.96 -5.21 12.76
C CYS A 53 -10.44 -5.39 12.36
N GLY A 54 -10.83 -6.52 11.77
CA GLY A 54 -12.22 -6.76 11.32
C GLY A 54 -12.59 -6.06 10.01
N LEU A 55 -11.59 -5.58 9.25
CA LEU A 55 -11.75 -5.00 7.92
C LEU A 55 -11.35 -6.01 6.84
N THR A 56 -12.11 -6.02 5.75
CA THR A 56 -11.78 -6.86 4.59
C THR A 56 -11.22 -5.99 3.47
N MET A 57 -9.98 -6.25 3.06
CA MET A 57 -9.42 -5.64 1.86
C MET A 57 -10.06 -6.27 0.63
N HIS A 58 -10.71 -5.46 -0.21
CA HIS A 58 -11.33 -5.98 -1.44
C HIS A 58 -10.24 -6.37 -2.45
N PRO A 59 -10.12 -7.66 -2.81
CA PRO A 59 -9.06 -8.15 -3.70
C PRO A 59 -9.20 -7.60 -5.13
N GLU A 60 -10.41 -7.23 -5.55
CA GLU A 60 -10.67 -6.68 -6.89
C GLU A 60 -10.35 -5.18 -7.00
N LYS A 61 -10.44 -4.44 -5.89
CA LYS A 61 -10.17 -3.00 -5.85
C LYS A 61 -8.69 -2.71 -5.58
N SER A 62 -8.01 -3.59 -4.86
CA SER A 62 -6.61 -3.41 -4.46
C SER A 62 -5.69 -3.98 -5.53
N LYS A 63 -4.86 -3.15 -6.15
CA LYS A 63 -3.97 -3.55 -7.26
C LYS A 63 -2.58 -2.95 -7.10
N ILE A 64 -1.57 -3.72 -7.46
CA ILE A 64 -0.20 -3.20 -7.62
C ILE A 64 -0.11 -2.54 -8.99
N VAL A 65 0.07 -1.22 -9.00
CA VAL A 65 0.23 -0.44 -10.23
C VAL A 65 1.68 -0.05 -10.39
N TYR A 66 2.24 -0.29 -11.57
CA TYR A 66 3.58 0.19 -11.90
C TYR A 66 3.51 1.63 -12.43
N CYS A 67 3.89 2.60 -11.60
CA CYS A 67 4.03 3.97 -12.03
C CYS A 67 5.30 4.11 -12.89
N LYS A 68 5.16 4.09 -14.22
CA LYS A 68 6.23 4.53 -15.13
C LYS A 68 6.46 6.02 -14.92
N ASP A 69 7.51 6.33 -14.18
CA ASP A 69 8.00 7.70 -14.04
C ASP A 69 8.49 8.23 -15.40
N ARG A 70 8.02 9.42 -15.83
CA ARG A 70 8.45 10.07 -17.10
C ARG A 70 9.96 10.32 -17.14
N SER A 71 10.64 10.27 -16.00
CA SER A 71 12.08 10.50 -15.86
C SER A 71 12.95 9.24 -15.99
N ARG A 72 12.37 8.06 -16.26
CA ARG A 72 13.15 6.84 -16.55
C ARG A 72 12.83 6.34 -17.95
N THR A 73 13.73 6.63 -18.90
CA THR A 73 13.80 6.10 -20.26
C THR A 73 14.15 4.61 -20.30
N GLN A 74 13.53 3.77 -19.46
CA GLN A 74 13.73 2.33 -19.54
C GLN A 74 12.43 1.66 -20.00
N THR A 75 12.41 1.41 -21.30
CA THR A 75 11.42 0.61 -22.00
C THR A 75 11.58 -0.84 -21.56
N TYR A 76 10.81 -1.29 -20.57
CA TYR A 76 10.52 -2.71 -20.49
C TYR A 76 9.50 -3.01 -21.60
N LEU A 77 10.01 -3.69 -22.63
CA LEU A 77 9.23 -4.36 -23.67
C LEU A 77 8.35 -5.41 -22.99
N SER A 78 7.05 -5.28 -23.23
CA SER A 78 6.14 -6.41 -23.33
C SER A 78 5.61 -6.39 -24.76
#